data_AF-A0AAX3W3L0-F1
#
_entry.id   AF-A0AAX3W3L0-F1
#
_cell.length_a   1.000
_cell.length_b   1.000
_cell.length_c   1.000
_cell.angle_alpha   90.00
_cell.angle_beta   90.00
_cell.angle_gamma   90.00
#
_symmetry.space_group_name_H-M   'P 1'
#
loop_
_entity.id
_entity.type
_entity.pdbx_description
1 polymer ?
#
loop_
_entity_poly.entity_id
_entity_poly.type
_entity_poly.pdbx_seq_one_letter_code
_entity_poly.pdbx_strand_id
1 'polypeptide(L)'
;MTTLLEQTELELKANGKTMSDVEWISCKAFMIPKNLFHELADVEIDEESSIEEVYLDLIVCGDDWWLERAAYDGNEWWEFKTMPSKPLKLRKDITSLLINGLSKDLLEEADKE
;
A
#
# COMPACT_ATOMS: atom_id res chain seq x y z
N MET A 1 -16.95 -14.95 -1.38
CA MET A 1 -15.58 -15.38 -1.05
C MET A 1 -14.78 -15.13 -2.30
N THR A 2 -13.70 -14.38 -2.16
CA THR A 2 -12.81 -13.94 -3.25
C THR A 2 -11.42 -14.40 -2.87
N THR A 3 -10.64 -14.93 -3.80
CA THR A 3 -9.26 -15.31 -3.50
C THR A 3 -8.33 -14.09 -3.50
N LEU A 4 -7.18 -14.21 -2.83
CA LEU A 4 -6.15 -13.16 -2.90
C LEU A 4 -5.72 -12.91 -4.36
N LEU A 5 -5.67 -13.96 -5.19
CA LEU A 5 -5.37 -13.86 -6.61
C LEU A 5 -6.43 -13.05 -7.36
N GLU A 6 -7.72 -13.37 -7.15
CA GLU A 6 -8.84 -12.62 -7.75
C GLU A 6 -8.83 -11.15 -7.32
N GLN A 7 -8.61 -10.86 -6.03
CA GLN A 7 -8.47 -9.48 -5.55
C GLN A 7 -7.28 -8.77 -6.21
N THR A 8 -6.15 -9.45 -6.36
CA THR A 8 -4.95 -8.91 -7.04
C THR A 8 -5.28 -8.56 -8.49
N GLU A 9 -5.90 -9.48 -9.24
CA GLU A 9 -6.25 -9.27 -10.64
C GLU A 9 -7.30 -8.16 -10.82
N LEU A 10 -8.27 -8.08 -9.91
CA LEU A 10 -9.27 -7.01 -9.88
C LEU A 10 -8.62 -5.64 -9.66
N GLU A 11 -7.70 -5.52 -8.69
CA GLU A 11 -7.01 -4.26 -8.40
C GLU A 11 -6.10 -3.84 -9.57
N LEU A 12 -5.35 -4.78 -10.15
CA LEU A 12 -4.58 -4.52 -11.36
C LEU A 12 -5.47 -3.98 -12.47
N LYS A 13 -6.60 -4.66 -12.73
CA LYS A 13 -7.55 -4.27 -13.77
C LYS A 13 -8.18 -2.90 -13.51
N ALA A 14 -8.52 -2.59 -12.27
CA ALA A 14 -9.07 -1.29 -11.86
C ALA A 14 -8.11 -0.14 -12.19
N ASN A 15 -6.79 -0.42 -12.17
CA ASN A 15 -5.73 0.53 -12.50
C ASN A 15 -5.16 0.36 -13.92
N GLY A 16 -5.84 -0.37 -14.80
CA GLY A 16 -5.47 -0.55 -16.20
C GLY A 16 -4.22 -1.41 -16.41
N LYS A 17 -3.92 -2.31 -15.48
CA LYS A 17 -2.79 -3.25 -15.48
C LYS A 17 -3.29 -4.69 -15.54
N THR A 18 -2.37 -5.62 -15.79
CA THR A 18 -2.59 -7.07 -15.81
C THR A 18 -1.42 -7.80 -15.16
N MET A 19 -1.58 -9.09 -14.88
CA MET A 19 -0.47 -9.93 -14.38
C MET A 19 0.73 -9.97 -15.33
N SER A 20 0.54 -9.68 -16.62
CA SER A 20 1.64 -9.57 -17.60
C SER A 20 2.49 -8.31 -17.41
N ASP A 21 1.92 -7.24 -16.84
CA ASP A 21 2.61 -5.97 -16.58
C ASP A 21 3.40 -5.98 -15.26
N VAL A 22 3.19 -7.00 -14.42
CA VAL A 22 3.98 -7.24 -13.21
C VAL A 22 5.41 -7.55 -13.66
N GLU A 23 6.42 -7.01 -13.01
CA GLU A 23 7.82 -7.38 -13.21
C GLU A 23 8.28 -8.41 -12.17
N TRP A 24 7.97 -8.15 -10.89
CA TRP A 24 8.34 -9.00 -9.78
C TRP A 24 7.34 -8.93 -8.64
N ILE A 25 7.38 -9.95 -7.79
CA ILE A 25 6.57 -10.10 -6.58
C ILE A 25 7.54 -10.41 -5.45
N SER A 26 7.37 -9.83 -4.27
CA SER A 26 8.29 -10.04 -3.15
C SER A 26 7.64 -9.82 -1.80
N CYS A 27 8.29 -10.36 -0.78
CA CYS A 27 8.21 -9.84 0.58
C CYS A 27 9.50 -9.06 0.89
N LYS A 28 9.64 -8.49 2.09
CA LYS A 28 10.76 -7.59 2.46
C LYS A 28 12.17 -8.15 2.21
N ALA A 29 12.35 -9.46 2.24
CA ALA A 29 13.66 -10.11 2.16
C ALA A 29 13.90 -10.94 0.88
N PHE A 30 12.87 -11.27 0.12
CA PHE A 30 12.99 -12.21 -1.01
C PHE A 30 11.93 -12.00 -2.08
N MET A 31 12.27 -12.37 -3.31
CA MET A 31 11.32 -12.42 -4.42
C MET A 31 10.57 -13.75 -4.44
N ILE A 32 9.31 -13.69 -4.84
CA ILE A 32 8.42 -14.83 -5.05
C ILE A 32 8.29 -15.02 -6.57
N PRO A 33 8.63 -16.19 -7.12
CA PRO A 33 8.38 -16.49 -8.53
C PRO A 33 6.90 -16.33 -8.87
N LYS A 34 6.57 -15.69 -9.99
CA LYS A 34 5.17 -15.38 -10.35
C LYS A 34 4.25 -16.60 -10.43
N ASN A 35 4.77 -17.73 -10.94
CA ASN A 35 4.02 -18.97 -11.00
C ASN A 35 3.73 -19.53 -9.60
N LEU A 36 4.69 -19.42 -8.67
CA LEU A 36 4.48 -19.82 -7.29
C LEU A 36 3.49 -18.88 -6.59
N PHE A 37 3.58 -17.57 -6.83
CA PHE A 37 2.57 -16.63 -6.34
C PHE A 37 1.18 -16.98 -6.83
N HIS A 38 1.02 -17.27 -8.13
CA HIS A 38 -0.27 -17.61 -8.71
C HIS A 38 -0.89 -18.87 -8.06
N GLU A 39 -0.07 -19.88 -7.76
CA GLU A 39 -0.52 -21.08 -7.04
C GLU A 39 -0.89 -20.79 -5.59
N LEU A 40 -0.09 -19.99 -4.88
CA LEU A 40 -0.30 -19.71 -3.45
C LEU A 40 -1.38 -18.67 -3.19
N ALA A 41 -1.61 -17.73 -4.11
CA ALA A 41 -2.60 -16.68 -3.98
C ALA A 41 -4.01 -17.15 -4.37
N ASP A 42 -4.15 -18.35 -4.97
CA ASP A 42 -5.44 -19.01 -5.17
C ASP A 42 -5.98 -19.60 -3.85
N VAL A 43 -6.15 -18.72 -2.87
CA VAL A 43 -6.60 -19.00 -1.51
C VAL A 43 -7.63 -17.96 -1.12
N GLU A 44 -8.76 -18.42 -0.56
CA GLU A 44 -9.78 -17.53 0.00
C GLU A 44 -9.23 -16.82 1.24
N ILE A 45 -9.54 -15.54 1.36
CA ILE A 45 -9.23 -14.74 2.55
C ILE A 45 -10.53 -14.25 3.18
N ASP A 46 -10.59 -14.26 4.52
CA ASP A 46 -11.74 -13.75 5.26
C ASP A 46 -11.59 -12.23 5.48
N GLU A 47 -12.31 -11.46 4.67
CA GLU A 47 -12.33 -9.99 4.76
C GLU A 47 -12.98 -9.47 6.06
N GLU A 48 -13.64 -10.33 6.85
CA GLU A 48 -14.22 -9.99 8.17
C GLU A 48 -13.34 -10.45 9.35
N SER A 49 -12.12 -10.91 9.07
CA SER A 49 -11.18 -11.38 10.08
C SER A 49 -10.72 -10.24 11.01
N SER A 50 -10.49 -10.57 12.27
CA SER A 50 -9.95 -9.62 13.27
C SER A 50 -8.41 -9.61 13.34
N ILE A 51 -7.77 -10.43 12.51
CA ILE A 51 -6.31 -10.56 12.38
C ILE A 51 -5.94 -10.51 10.90
N GLU A 52 -4.71 -10.09 10.61
CA GLU A 52 -4.23 -10.09 9.23
C GLU A 52 -3.98 -11.53 8.71
N GLU A 53 -4.55 -11.86 7.57
CA GLU A 53 -4.42 -13.17 6.91
C GLU A 53 -3.31 -13.18 5.84
N VAL A 54 -2.99 -12.01 5.27
CA VAL A 54 -1.95 -11.86 4.26
C VAL A 54 -0.78 -11.04 4.81
N TYR A 55 0.44 -11.43 4.47
CA TYR A 55 1.64 -10.70 4.88
C TYR A 55 1.60 -9.25 4.35
N LEU A 56 1.61 -8.27 5.26
CA LEU A 56 1.57 -6.85 4.93
C LEU A 56 2.78 -6.35 4.13
N ASP A 57 3.88 -7.10 4.13
CA ASP A 57 5.09 -6.75 3.37
C ASP A 57 5.10 -7.36 1.96
N LEU A 58 4.02 -8.05 1.55
CA LEU A 58 3.85 -8.55 0.20
C LEU A 58 3.61 -7.39 -0.77
N ILE A 59 4.39 -7.37 -1.85
CA ILE A 59 4.37 -6.33 -2.87
C ILE A 59 4.32 -6.99 -4.26
N VAL A 60 3.48 -6.43 -5.13
CA VAL A 60 3.41 -6.75 -6.57
C VAL A 60 3.84 -5.52 -7.35
N CYS A 61 5.01 -5.56 -7.99
CA CYS A 61 5.59 -4.40 -8.68
C CYS A 61 5.57 -4.55 -10.19
N GLY A 62 5.21 -3.48 -10.88
CA GLY A 62 5.49 -3.25 -12.29
C GLY A 62 6.62 -2.22 -12.47
N ASP A 63 6.68 -1.58 -13.64
CA ASP A 63 7.73 -0.62 -14.02
C ASP A 63 7.72 0.66 -13.17
N ASP A 64 6.58 1.37 -13.11
CA ASP A 64 6.41 2.67 -12.43
C ASP A 64 5.31 2.67 -11.36
N TRP A 65 4.86 1.48 -10.95
CA TRP A 65 3.74 1.27 -10.04
C TRP A 65 3.94 0.01 -9.19
N TRP A 66 3.22 -0.07 -8.08
CA TRP A 66 3.15 -1.28 -7.26
C TRP A 66 1.80 -1.39 -6.55
N LEU A 67 1.43 -2.61 -6.19
CA LEU A 67 0.44 -2.90 -5.16
C LEU A 67 1.18 -3.21 -3.86
N GLU A 68 0.78 -2.56 -2.77
CA GLU A 68 1.20 -2.94 -1.42
C GLU A 68 -0.02 -3.34 -0.59
N ARG A 69 0.18 -4.23 0.38
CA ARG A 69 -0.87 -4.61 1.32
C ARG A 69 -1.07 -3.51 2.36
N ALA A 70 -2.33 -3.19 2.62
CA ALA A 70 -2.75 -2.28 3.67
C ALA A 70 -3.80 -2.96 4.55
N ALA A 71 -3.78 -2.63 5.84
CA ALA A 71 -4.79 -3.09 6.79
C ALA A 71 -5.17 -1.96 7.74
N TYR A 72 -6.47 -1.90 8.07
CA TYR A 72 -7.01 -0.99 9.07
C TYR A 72 -8.35 -1.51 9.60
N ASP A 73 -8.48 -1.56 10.92
CA ASP A 73 -9.73 -1.94 11.60
C ASP A 73 -10.31 -3.28 11.12
N GLY A 74 -9.45 -4.31 11.01
CA GLY A 74 -9.82 -5.65 10.54
C GLY A 74 -10.01 -5.77 9.02
N ASN A 75 -9.99 -4.67 8.27
CA ASN A 75 -10.09 -4.71 6.82
C ASN A 75 -8.71 -4.74 6.19
N GLU A 76 -8.61 -5.42 5.04
CA GLU A 76 -7.35 -5.77 4.42
C GLU A 76 -7.47 -5.63 2.89
N TRP A 77 -6.65 -4.80 2.24
CA TRP A 77 -6.79 -4.50 0.81
C TRP A 77 -5.45 -4.27 0.10
N TRP A 78 -5.50 -4.29 -1.23
CA TRP A 78 -4.41 -3.84 -2.08
C TRP A 78 -4.49 -2.33 -2.28
N GLU A 79 -3.42 -1.61 -1.98
CA GLU A 79 -3.30 -0.20 -2.31
C GLU A 79 -2.41 -0.02 -3.54
N PHE A 80 -3.00 0.49 -4.63
CA PHE A 80 -2.24 0.83 -5.83
C PHE A 80 -1.47 2.14 -5.63
N LYS A 81 -0.19 2.09 -5.94
CA LYS A 81 0.73 3.22 -5.85
C LYS A 81 1.46 3.41 -7.17
N THR A 82 1.84 4.66 -7.42
CA THR A 82 2.72 5.07 -8.51
C THR A 82 3.76 6.02 -7.97
N MET A 83 4.85 6.20 -8.71
CA MET A 83 5.82 7.24 -8.38
C MET A 83 5.14 8.62 -8.34
N PRO A 84 5.29 9.40 -7.25
CA PRO A 84 4.66 10.70 -7.16
C PRO A 84 5.29 11.66 -8.18
N SER A 85 4.45 12.45 -8.83
CA SER A 85 4.92 13.53 -9.70
C SER A 85 5.46 14.70 -8.87
N LYS A 86 6.63 15.22 -9.24
CA LYS A 86 7.19 16.41 -8.61
C LYS A 86 6.31 17.63 -8.90
N PRO A 87 5.78 18.35 -7.89
CA PRO A 87 4.99 19.55 -8.12
C PRO A 87 5.85 20.69 -8.65
N LEU A 88 5.30 21.50 -9.56
CA LEU A 88 6.01 22.65 -10.16
C LEU A 88 6.07 23.87 -9.24
N LYS A 89 5.11 24.01 -8.32
CA LYS A 89 4.97 25.18 -7.44
C LYS A 89 5.59 24.90 -6.08
N LEU A 90 6.40 25.83 -5.61
CA LEU A 90 6.98 25.80 -4.26
C LEU A 90 6.13 26.68 -3.33
N ARG A 91 5.63 26.12 -2.22
CA ARG A 91 4.97 26.85 -1.13
C ARG A 91 6.00 27.14 -0.03
N LYS A 92 6.44 28.39 0.07
CA LYS A 92 7.40 28.86 1.10
C LYS A 92 6.72 29.45 2.33
N ASP A 93 5.41 29.59 2.27
CA ASP A 93 4.53 30.23 3.24
C ASP A 93 3.84 29.23 4.18
N ILE A 94 4.08 27.93 4.01
CA ILE A 94 3.60 26.92 4.97
C ILE A 94 4.37 27.06 6.29
N THR A 95 3.64 27.14 7.40
CA THR A 95 4.21 27.38 8.73
C THR A 95 4.08 26.17 9.66
N SER A 96 3.27 25.17 9.29
CA SER A 96 3.16 23.90 10.02
C SER A 96 2.88 22.74 9.05
N LEU A 97 3.34 21.55 9.44
CA LEU A 97 3.01 20.28 8.80
C LEU A 97 1.94 19.50 9.60
N LEU A 98 1.52 20.02 10.75
CA LEU A 98 0.50 19.42 11.60
C LEU A 98 -0.88 19.95 11.25
N ILE A 99 -1.90 19.07 11.29
CA ILE A 99 -3.29 19.42 11.00
C ILE A 99 -3.83 20.47 11.97
N ASN A 100 -3.40 20.42 13.23
CA ASN A 100 -3.81 21.37 14.26
C ASN A 100 -3.11 22.75 14.14
N GLY A 101 -2.22 22.92 13.15
CA GLY A 101 -1.54 24.19 12.90
C GLY A 101 -0.53 24.61 13.96
N LEU A 102 -0.28 23.78 14.98
CA LEU A 102 0.72 24.07 16.00
C LEU A 102 2.10 24.04 15.35
N SER A 103 2.88 25.09 15.57
CA SER A 103 4.31 25.08 15.27
C SER A 103 5.04 24.32 16.37
N LYS A 104 6.24 23.83 16.06
CA LYS A 104 7.10 23.18 17.05
C LYS A 104 7.35 24.08 18.28
N ASP A 105 7.47 25.38 18.04
CA ASP A 105 7.68 26.40 19.09
C ASP A 105 6.48 26.50 20.06
N LEU A 106 5.25 26.33 19.57
CA LEU A 106 4.03 26.36 20.41
C LEU A 106 3.85 25.07 21.21
N LEU A 107 4.38 23.94 20.74
CA LEU A 107 4.35 22.66 21.48
C LEU A 107 5.34 22.68 22.66
N GLU A 108 6.53 23.27 22.49
CA GLU A 108 7.53 23.38 23.56
C GLU A 108 7.13 24.32 24.71
N GLU A 109 6.15 25.21 24.50
CA GLU A 109 5.57 26.04 25.55
C GLU A 109 4.43 25.33 26.30
N ALA A 110 3.63 24.50 25.61
CA ALA A 110 2.54 23.73 26.21
C ALA A 110 3.04 22.59 27.13
N ASP A 111 4.22 22.04 26.87
CA ASP A 111 4.83 20.96 27.69
C ASP A 111 5.55 21.48 28.95
N LYS A 112 5.54 22.80 29.20
CA LYS A 112 6.18 23.44 30.37
C LYS A 112 5.21 23.78 31.52
N GLU A 113 3.92 23.52 31.36
CA GLU A 113 2.89 23.59 32.40
C GLU A 113 2.58 22.20 32.99
#